data_AF-A0A2E0KF49-F1
#
_entry.id   AF-A0A2E0KF49-F1
#
_cell.length_a   1.000
_cell.length_b   1.000
_cell.length_c   1.000
_cell.angle_alpha   90.00
_cell.angle_beta   90.00
_cell.angle_gamma   90.00
#
_symmetry.space_group_name_H-M   'P 1'
#
loop_
_entity.id
_entity.type
_entity.pdbx_description
1 polymer ?
#
loop_
_entity_poly.entity_id
_entity_poly.type
_entity_poly.pdbx_seq_one_letter_code
_entity_poly.pdbx_strand_id
1 'polypeptide(L)'
;GIQLPSRARQISLDDFSSFDLVLTMDDDNLTAVQGLSREAGPRATASIKPMLSYSRRFSETEVPDPYYGGEQGFEHVLDLLEDACSNLLDELSPPLE
;
A
#
# COMPACT_ATOMS: atom_id res chain seq x y z
N GLY A 1 -7.87 -8.54 18.77
CA GLY A 1 -6.74 -8.75 17.85
C GLY A 1 -7.25 -8.80 16.42
N ILE A 2 -6.35 -8.63 15.44
CA ILE A 2 -6.67 -8.61 14.01
C ILE A 2 -6.57 -10.04 13.45
N GLN A 3 -7.51 -10.43 12.58
CA GLN A 3 -7.43 -11.69 11.84
C GLN A 3 -6.75 -11.44 10.49
N LEU A 4 -5.78 -12.28 10.12
CA LEU A 4 -5.01 -12.16 8.88
C LEU A 4 -5.24 -13.37 7.95
N PRO A 5 -6.44 -13.58 7.39
CA PRO A 5 -6.76 -14.75 6.55
C PRO A 5 -6.26 -14.65 5.10
N SER A 6 -5.42 -13.66 4.78
CA SER A 6 -4.96 -13.38 3.43
C SER A 6 -4.15 -14.54 2.86
N ARG A 7 -4.36 -14.82 1.56
CA ARG A 7 -3.54 -15.76 0.78
C ARG A 7 -2.73 -14.98 -0.24
N ALA A 8 -1.42 -15.21 -0.26
CA ALA A 8 -0.54 -14.60 -1.24
C ALA A 8 -1.00 -14.90 -2.68
N ARG A 9 -0.99 -13.87 -3.52
CA ARG A 9 -1.31 -13.91 -4.96
C ARG A 9 -0.38 -12.94 -5.68
N GLN A 10 0.01 -13.29 -6.89
CA GLN A 10 0.74 -12.40 -7.78
C GLN A 10 -0.19 -11.33 -8.38
N ILE A 11 0.29 -10.09 -8.46
CA ILE A 11 -0.40 -9.02 -9.21
C ILE A 11 -0.52 -9.41 -10.69
N SER A 12 -1.67 -9.09 -11.27
CA SER A 12 -2.03 -9.36 -12.66
C SER A 12 -2.26 -8.05 -13.41
N LEU A 13 -2.16 -8.06 -14.73
CA LEU A 13 -2.39 -6.86 -15.55
C LEU A 13 -3.83 -6.33 -15.42
N ASP A 14 -4.80 -7.22 -15.17
CA ASP A 14 -6.21 -6.85 -15.01
C ASP A 14 -6.46 -6.06 -13.71
N ASP A 15 -5.59 -6.21 -12.69
CA ASP A 15 -5.69 -5.47 -11.43
C ASP A 15 -5.63 -3.95 -11.69
N PHE A 16 -4.84 -3.49 -12.67
CA PHE A 16 -4.72 -2.05 -12.99
C PHE A 16 -5.96 -1.43 -13.63
N SER A 17 -6.91 -2.26 -14.07
CA SER A 17 -8.22 -1.81 -14.58
C SER A 17 -9.36 -2.12 -13.61
N SER A 18 -9.13 -3.01 -12.65
CA SER A 18 -10.13 -3.47 -11.68
C SER A 18 -10.13 -2.67 -10.38
N PHE A 19 -9.02 -2.00 -10.07
CA PHE A 19 -8.85 -1.19 -8.86
C PHE A 19 -8.57 0.27 -9.21
N ASP A 20 -9.11 1.20 -8.42
CA ASP A 20 -8.81 2.63 -8.56
C ASP A 20 -7.45 3.01 -7.97
N LEU A 21 -6.99 2.23 -6.98
CA LEU A 21 -5.78 2.52 -6.20
C LEU A 21 -5.01 1.22 -5.90
N VAL A 22 -3.71 1.23 -6.18
CA VAL A 22 -2.75 0.18 -5.82
C VAL A 22 -1.70 0.78 -4.92
N LEU A 23 -1.56 0.22 -3.72
CA LEU A 23 -0.63 0.71 -2.69
C LEU A 23 0.58 -0.22 -2.58
N THR A 24 1.77 0.35 -2.60
CA THR A 24 3.04 -0.39 -2.51
C THR A 24 3.70 -0.18 -1.16
N MET A 25 4.35 -1.22 -0.63
CA MET A 25 4.94 -1.18 0.71
C MET A 25 6.33 -0.54 0.72
N ASP A 26 7.11 -0.75 -0.34
CA ASP A 26 8.47 -0.22 -0.50
C ASP A 26 8.71 0.28 -1.94
N ASP A 27 9.91 0.80 -2.19
CA ASP A 27 10.30 1.37 -3.49
C ASP A 27 10.54 0.30 -4.58
N ASP A 28 10.94 -0.91 -4.18
CA ASP A 28 11.11 -2.05 -5.09
C ASP A 28 9.74 -2.49 -5.64
N ASN A 29 8.74 -2.57 -4.76
CA ASN A 29 7.35 -2.86 -5.09
C ASN A 29 6.80 -1.76 -6.01
N LEU A 30 7.06 -0.49 -5.69
CA LEU A 30 6.64 0.65 -6.52
C LEU A 30 7.19 0.52 -7.94
N THR A 31 8.49 0.28 -8.08
CA THR A 31 9.16 0.15 -9.37
C THR A 31 8.60 -1.02 -10.18
N ALA A 32 8.42 -2.18 -9.54
CA ALA A 32 7.87 -3.37 -10.19
C ALA A 32 6.41 -3.17 -10.64
N VAL A 33 5.55 -2.64 -9.78
CA VAL A 33 4.12 -2.41 -10.05
C VAL A 33 3.95 -1.37 -11.15
N GLN A 34 4.74 -0.30 -11.15
CA GLN A 34 4.76 0.69 -12.25
C GLN A 34 5.23 0.06 -13.58
N GLY A 35 6.18 -0.88 -13.53
CA GLY A 35 6.59 -1.66 -14.70
C GLY A 35 5.43 -2.44 -15.32
N LEU A 36 4.70 -3.18 -14.49
CA LEU A 36 3.54 -3.96 -14.90
C LEU A 36 2.37 -3.09 -15.37
N SER A 37 2.16 -1.93 -14.75
CA SER A 37 1.16 -0.95 -15.20
C SER A 37 1.47 -0.43 -16.61
N ARG A 38 2.74 -0.15 -16.91
CA ARG A 38 3.17 0.21 -18.28
C ARG A 38 2.91 -0.91 -19.28
N GLU A 39 3.10 -2.16 -18.88
CA GLU A 39 2.79 -3.33 -19.70
C GLU A 39 1.29 -3.50 -19.96
N ALA A 40 0.44 -3.26 -18.95
CA ALA A 40 -1.02 -3.26 -19.09
C ALA A 40 -1.53 -2.18 -20.06
N GLY A 41 -0.75 -1.12 -20.27
CA GLY A 41 -0.97 -0.12 -21.31
C GLY A 41 -2.17 0.79 -21.03
N PRO A 42 -2.90 1.26 -22.06
CA PRO A 42 -3.94 2.28 -21.90
C PRO A 42 -5.14 1.89 -21.01
N ARG A 43 -5.28 0.61 -20.69
CA ARG A 43 -6.33 0.09 -19.80
C ARG A 43 -5.97 0.20 -18.32
N ALA A 44 -4.70 0.48 -18.00
CA ALA A 44 -4.26 0.71 -16.63
C ALA A 44 -4.70 2.10 -16.17
N THR A 45 -5.80 2.16 -15.43
CA THR A 45 -6.39 3.40 -14.89
C THR A 45 -6.12 3.58 -13.40
N ALA A 46 -5.64 2.53 -12.71
CA ALA A 46 -5.31 2.57 -11.29
C ALA A 46 -4.24 3.63 -10.98
N SER A 47 -4.45 4.40 -9.91
CA SER A 47 -3.39 5.19 -9.29
C SER A 47 -2.46 4.27 -8.51
N ILE A 48 -1.14 4.46 -8.64
CA ILE A 48 -0.13 3.66 -7.92
C ILE A 48 0.63 4.60 -7.00
N LYS A 49 0.59 4.35 -5.70
CA LYS A 49 1.25 5.20 -4.70
C LYS A 49 1.89 4.37 -3.57
N PRO A 50 2.97 4.85 -2.94
CA PRO A 50 3.48 4.26 -1.70
C PRO A 50 2.44 4.33 -0.58
N MET A 51 2.35 3.29 0.24
CA MET A 51 1.46 3.25 1.41
C MET A 51 1.74 4.43 2.35
N LEU A 52 3.01 4.67 2.66
CA LEU A 52 3.42 5.73 3.57
C LEU A 52 3.33 7.14 2.98
N SER A 53 2.92 7.29 1.71
CA SER A 53 2.53 8.62 1.19
C SER A 53 1.30 9.19 1.90
N TYR A 54 0.52 8.35 2.57
CA TYR A 54 -0.60 8.74 3.43
C TYR A 54 -0.22 8.84 4.92
N SER A 55 1.00 8.49 5.32
CA SER A 55 1.49 8.68 6.69
C SER A 55 1.60 10.17 7.01
N ARG A 56 1.18 10.57 8.21
CA ARG A 56 1.33 11.93 8.74
C ARG A 56 2.14 11.96 10.03
N ARG A 57 2.20 10.86 10.76
CA ARG A 57 2.92 10.75 12.04
C ARG A 57 4.38 10.35 11.85
N PHE A 58 4.67 9.58 10.81
CA PHE A 58 6.00 9.01 10.55
C PHE A 58 6.67 9.64 9.34
N SER A 59 8.00 9.71 9.38
CA SER A 59 8.85 10.28 8.33
C SER A 59 9.34 9.24 7.31
N GLU A 60 9.13 7.98 7.63
CA GLU A 60 9.49 6.81 6.85
C GLU A 60 8.73 6.82 5.53
N THR A 61 9.44 6.53 4.44
CA THR A 61 8.89 6.51 3.08
C THR A 61 8.50 5.10 2.62
N GLU A 62 9.00 4.08 3.31
CA GLU A 62 8.80 2.67 3.02
C GLU A 62 8.39 1.92 4.29
N VAL A 63 7.52 0.92 4.15
CA VAL A 63 7.20 -0.04 5.21
C VAL A 63 8.34 -1.04 5.27
N PRO A 64 9.10 -1.09 6.37
CA PRO A 64 10.25 -1.98 6.47
C PRO A 64 9.82 -3.44 6.53
N ASP A 65 10.67 -4.34 6.04
CA ASP A 65 10.47 -5.78 6.20
C ASP A 65 10.55 -6.14 7.71
N PRO A 66 9.46 -6.68 8.30
CA PRO A 66 9.40 -6.94 9.74
C PRO A 66 10.26 -8.12 10.19
N TYR A 67 10.70 -9.01 9.28
CA TYR A 67 11.37 -10.26 9.63
C TYR A 67 12.76 -10.06 10.25
N TYR A 68 13.39 -8.89 10.07
CA TYR A 68 14.70 -8.57 10.62
C TYR A 68 14.65 -8.01 12.06
N GLY A 69 13.48 -7.59 12.55
CA GLY A 69 13.31 -6.92 13.85
C GLY A 69 12.71 -7.78 14.97
N GLY A 70 12.38 -9.04 14.70
CA GLY A 70 11.58 -9.86 15.63
C GLY A 70 10.20 -9.25 15.87
N GLU A 71 9.59 -9.48 17.03
CA GLU A 71 8.24 -8.97 17.34
C GLU A 71 8.12 -7.44 17.23
N GLN A 72 9.16 -6.70 17.60
CA GLN A 72 9.17 -5.22 17.51
C GLN A 72 9.11 -4.72 16.07
N GLY A 73 9.65 -5.50 15.11
CA GLY A 73 9.53 -5.17 13.69
C GLY A 73 8.09 -5.21 13.21
N PHE A 74 7.31 -6.20 13.68
CA PHE A 74 5.89 -6.32 13.34
C PHE A 74 5.04 -5.21 13.97
N GLU A 75 5.29 -4.88 15.24
CA GLU A 75 4.59 -3.76 15.92
C GLU A 75 4.85 -2.43 15.20
N HIS A 76 6.11 -2.17 14.82
CA HIS A 76 6.46 -0.96 14.09
C HIS A 76 5.78 -0.88 12.71
N VAL A 77 5.73 -2.00 11.96
CA VAL A 77 4.97 -2.06 10.70
C VAL A 77 3.49 -1.80 10.93
N LEU A 78 2.90 -2.35 11.99
CA LEU A 78 1.50 -2.12 12.31
C LEU A 78 1.24 -0.64 12.62
N ASP A 79 2.08 0.00 13.43
CA ASP A 79 2.01 1.42 13.75
C ASP A 79 2.04 2.31 12.49
N LEU A 80 2.89 1.99 11.51
CA LEU A 80 2.97 2.68 10.23
C LEU A 80 1.70 2.51 9.40
N LEU A 81 1.19 1.28 9.34
CA LEU A 81 -0.02 0.95 8.58
C LEU A 81 -1.28 1.58 9.20
N GLU A 82 -1.39 1.65 10.52
CA GLU A 82 -2.54 2.26 11.21
C GLU A 82 -2.63 3.76 10.94
N ASP A 83 -1.51 4.48 10.99
CA ASP A 83 -1.46 5.91 10.67
C ASP A 83 -1.81 6.16 9.19
N ALA A 84 -1.15 5.45 8.28
CA ALA A 84 -1.38 5.62 6.85
C ALA A 84 -2.80 5.21 6.43
N CYS A 85 -3.35 4.10 6.95
CA CYS A 85 -4.73 3.68 6.66
C CYS A 85 -5.77 4.70 7.13
N SER A 86 -5.58 5.25 8.34
CA SER A 86 -6.53 6.21 8.91
C SER A 86 -6.58 7.49 8.07
N ASN A 87 -5.43 8.03 7.70
CA ASN A 87 -5.34 9.23 6.87
C ASN A 87 -5.82 8.99 5.42
N LEU A 88 -5.59 7.79 4.87
CA LEU A 88 -6.16 7.39 3.58
C LEU A 88 -7.70 7.35 3.64
N LEU A 89 -8.26 6.79 4.72
CA LEU A 89 -9.71 6.74 4.88
C LEU A 89 -10.34 8.14 4.94
N ASP A 90 -9.71 9.08 5.65
CA ASP A 90 -10.13 10.48 5.69
C ASP A 90 -10.14 11.14 4.30
N GLU A 91 -9.17 10.82 3.45
CA GLU A 91 -9.10 11.35 2.07
C GLU A 91 -10.19 10.74 1.16
N LEU A 92 -10.48 9.45 1.33
CA LEU A 92 -11.50 8.74 0.54
C LEU A 92 -12.94 9.02 1.00
N SER A 93 -13.12 9.38 2.27
CA SER A 93 -14.43 9.64 2.89
C SER A 93 -14.49 11.06 3.45
N PRO A 94 -14.50 12.09 2.60
CA PRO A 94 -14.65 13.45 3.09
C PRO A 94 -15.98 13.59 3.87
N PRO A 95 -16.01 14.38 4.95
CA PRO A 95 -17.23 14.55 5.75
C PRO A 95 -18.39 14.97 4.84
N LEU A 96 -19.53 14.30 5.01
CA LEU A 96 -20.77 14.65 4.33
C LEU A 96 -21.13 16.10 4.70
N GLU A 97 -21.16 16.99 3.71
CA GLU A 97 -21.69 18.37 3.86
C GLU A 97 -23.16 18.38 4.28
#